data_AF-A0A2U2SAG5-F1
#
_entry.id   AF-A0A2U2SAG5-F1
#
_cell.length_a   1.000
_cell.length_b   1.000
_cell.length_c   1.000
_cell.angle_alpha   90.00
_cell.angle_beta   90.00
_cell.angle_gamma   90.00
#
_symmetry.space_group_name_H-M   'P 1'
#
loop_
_entity.id
_entity.type
_entity.pdbx_description
1 polymer ?
#
loop_
_entity_poly.entity_id
_entity_poly.type
_entity_poly.pdbx_seq_one_letter_code
_entity_poly.pdbx_strand_id
1 'polypeptide(L)'
;MYEQAPSVQPEFQPEAPKKSNIGLMIGIAVAIVLCCCCLVVGGFAALSIMGPLINNVYSTINQDLQTPAVPGGEDQPNLPELPGDAEGLIPQGGLGDETLRADTWFNVVMAAAFSGCAATDPTKTTIDVIQKPDAAGVWKEKWTVACDGGGSKSFEVTFTPSAQGGTDIEVTESK
;
A
#
# COMPACT_ATOMS: atom_id res chain seq x y z
N MET A 1 54.09 38.54 -40.40
CA MET A 1 54.67 38.07 -39.13
C MET A 1 53.52 37.57 -38.29
N TYR A 2 53.36 36.26 -38.17
CA TYR A 2 52.33 35.66 -37.31
C TYR A 2 53.01 35.23 -36.02
N GLU A 3 52.52 35.75 -34.90
CA GLU A 3 52.98 35.50 -33.56
C GLU A 3 52.31 34.22 -33.04
N GLN A 4 53.11 33.20 -32.77
CA GLN A 4 52.66 31.89 -32.29
C GLN A 4 52.57 31.94 -30.76
N ALA A 5 51.36 31.86 -30.21
CA ALA A 5 51.16 31.75 -28.77
C ALA A 5 51.50 30.32 -28.28
N PRO A 6 52.09 30.15 -27.07
CA PRO A 6 52.47 28.85 -26.56
C PRO A 6 51.25 28.07 -26.07
N SER A 7 51.19 26.78 -26.40
CA SER A 7 50.17 25.84 -25.91
C SER A 7 50.41 25.50 -24.45
N VAL A 8 49.45 25.83 -23.58
CA VAL A 8 49.41 25.37 -22.18
C VAL A 8 48.95 23.91 -22.18
N GLN A 9 49.81 22.99 -21.73
CA GLN A 9 49.41 21.61 -21.45
C GLN A 9 48.77 21.54 -20.06
N PRO A 10 47.67 20.78 -19.85
CA PRO A 10 47.12 20.54 -18.53
C PRO A 10 48.08 19.68 -17.70
N GLU A 11 48.58 20.22 -16.58
CA GLU A 11 49.29 19.44 -15.57
C GLU A 11 48.34 18.37 -15.00
N PHE A 12 48.71 17.11 -15.19
CA PHE A 12 48.01 15.97 -14.61
C PHE A 12 48.33 15.94 -13.10
N GLN A 13 47.44 16.48 -12.27
CA GLN A 13 47.56 16.33 -10.82
C GLN A 13 47.16 14.91 -10.42
N PRO A 14 48.02 14.14 -9.73
CA PRO A 14 47.61 12.86 -9.18
C PRO A 14 46.58 13.09 -8.07
N GLU A 15 45.33 12.63 -8.30
CA GLU A 15 44.28 12.65 -7.28
C GLU A 15 44.76 11.88 -6.04
N ALA A 16 44.73 12.57 -4.89
CA ALA A 16 45.08 11.97 -3.61
C ALA A 16 44.19 10.74 -3.33
N PRO A 17 44.73 9.67 -2.72
CA PRO A 17 43.97 8.45 -2.47
C PRO A 17 42.77 8.76 -1.56
N LYS A 18 41.55 8.62 -2.11
CA LYS A 18 40.31 8.65 -1.32
C LYS A 18 40.39 7.57 -0.26
N LYS A 19 40.56 7.96 1.00
CA LYS A 19 40.44 7.09 2.17
C LYS A 19 39.07 6.43 2.12
N SER A 20 39.06 5.17 1.74
CA SER A 20 37.84 4.44 1.45
C SER A 20 37.18 4.00 2.76
N ASN A 21 36.06 4.62 3.12
CA ASN A 21 35.26 4.26 4.30
C ASN A 21 34.37 3.04 4.02
N ILE A 22 34.87 2.05 3.27
CA ILE A 22 34.15 0.83 2.89
C ILE A 22 33.66 0.08 4.15
N GLY A 23 34.48 0.02 5.21
CA GLY A 23 34.08 -0.63 6.46
C GLY A 23 32.87 0.01 7.14
N LEU A 24 32.74 1.34 7.07
CA LEU A 24 31.59 2.07 7.62
C LEU A 24 30.33 1.80 6.79
N MET A 25 30.44 1.81 5.46
CA MET A 25 29.33 1.51 4.55
C MET A 25 28.81 0.09 4.73
N ILE A 26 29.71 -0.89 4.86
CA ILE A 26 29.33 -2.30 5.11
C ILE A 26 28.66 -2.42 6.48
N GLY A 27 29.18 -1.75 7.51
CA GLY A 27 28.59 -1.77 8.85
C GLY A 27 27.15 -1.23 8.88
N ILE A 28 26.89 -0.12 8.19
CA ILE A 28 25.54 0.48 8.10
C ILE A 28 24.59 -0.44 7.34
N ALA A 29 25.03 -1.01 6.21
CA ALA A 29 24.21 -1.92 5.43
C ALA A 29 23.78 -3.16 6.24
N VAL A 30 24.70 -3.77 6.99
CA VAL A 30 24.40 -4.91 7.86
C VAL A 30 23.45 -4.52 8.98
N ALA A 31 23.64 -3.36 9.61
CA ALA A 31 22.75 -2.90 10.69
C ALA A 31 21.31 -2.64 10.21
N ILE A 32 21.14 -2.04 9.02
CA ILE A 32 19.82 -1.81 8.42
C ILE A 32 19.14 -3.15 8.10
N VAL A 33 19.86 -4.07 7.45
CA VAL A 33 19.30 -5.40 7.11
C VAL A 33 18.91 -6.17 8.37
N LEU A 34 19.76 -6.19 9.39
CA LEU A 34 19.45 -6.87 10.65
C LEU A 34 18.24 -6.24 11.36
N CYS A 35 18.14 -4.91 11.36
CA CYS A 35 17.01 -4.18 11.93
C CYS A 35 15.71 -4.51 11.18
N CYS A 36 15.72 -4.51 9.84
CA CYS A 36 14.57 -4.88 9.02
C CYS A 36 14.15 -6.35 9.27
N CYS A 37 15.10 -7.27 9.36
CA CYS A 37 14.80 -8.67 9.68
C CYS A 37 14.19 -8.83 11.09
N CYS A 38 14.68 -8.09 12.08
CA CYS A 38 14.13 -8.12 13.44
C CYS A 38 12.70 -7.56 13.50
N LEU A 39 12.38 -6.51 12.74
CA LEU A 39 11.03 -5.95 12.70
C LEU A 39 10.03 -6.89 12.01
N VAL A 40 10.44 -7.54 10.91
CA VAL A 40 9.58 -8.50 10.20
C VAL A 40 9.33 -9.75 11.04
N VAL A 41 10.37 -10.33 11.65
CA VAL A 41 10.24 -11.54 12.47
C VAL A 41 9.56 -11.24 13.82
N GLY A 42 9.88 -10.12 14.45
CA GLY A 42 9.28 -9.69 15.72
C GLY A 42 7.81 -9.32 15.58
N GLY A 43 7.43 -8.61 14.51
CA GLY A 43 6.04 -8.28 14.21
C GLY A 43 5.20 -9.52 13.92
N PHE A 44 5.75 -10.48 13.16
CA PHE A 44 5.04 -11.73 12.84
C PHE A 44 4.86 -12.62 14.09
N ALA A 45 5.86 -12.69 14.98
CA ALA A 45 5.76 -13.41 16.24
C ALA A 45 4.75 -12.76 17.20
N ALA A 46 4.69 -11.43 17.27
CA ALA A 46 3.72 -10.72 18.09
C ALA A 46 2.26 -10.97 17.63
N LEU A 47 2.02 -10.95 16.30
CA LEU A 47 0.71 -11.29 15.74
C LEU A 47 0.33 -12.75 15.99
N SER A 48 1.29 -13.66 15.94
CA SER A 48 1.05 -15.10 16.20
C SER A 48 0.70 -15.40 17.65
N ILE A 49 1.25 -14.64 18.61
CA ILE A 49 1.01 -14.81 20.04
C ILE A 49 -0.27 -14.09 20.49
N MET A 50 -0.66 -12.99 19.85
CA MET A 50 -1.90 -12.24 20.15
C MET A 50 -3.14 -12.73 19.36
N GLY A 51 -2.97 -13.68 18.42
CA GLY A 51 -4.08 -14.26 17.63
C GLY A 51 -5.30 -14.76 18.44
N PRO A 52 -5.14 -15.41 19.62
CA PRO A 52 -6.29 -15.83 20.43
C PRO A 52 -7.05 -14.68 21.10
N LEU A 53 -6.41 -13.51 21.26
CA LEU A 53 -7.03 -12.34 21.91
C LEU A 53 -7.90 -11.55 20.93
N ILE A 54 -7.56 -11.53 19.64
CA ILE A 54 -8.33 -10.81 18.62
C ILE A 54 -9.60 -11.59 18.24
N ASN A 55 -9.54 -12.93 18.18
CA ASN A 55 -10.73 -13.76 17.90
C ASN A 55 -11.84 -13.66 18.97
N ASN A 56 -11.48 -13.40 20.24
CA ASN A 56 -12.47 -13.26 21.32
C ASN A 56 -13.22 -11.92 21.31
N VAL A 57 -12.66 -10.88 20.68
CA VAL A 57 -13.35 -9.58 20.53
C VAL A 57 -14.48 -9.71 19.51
N TYR A 58 -14.24 -10.41 18.39
CA TYR A 58 -15.27 -10.62 17.36
C TYR A 58 -16.38 -11.60 17.79
N SER A 59 -16.09 -12.62 18.60
CA SER A 59 -17.15 -13.52 19.09
C SER A 59 -18.08 -12.86 20.12
N THR A 60 -17.55 -11.98 20.97
CA THR A 60 -18.35 -11.25 21.96
C THR A 60 -19.28 -10.24 21.28
N ILE A 61 -18.82 -9.56 20.23
CA ILE A 61 -19.65 -8.60 19.47
C ILE A 61 -20.81 -9.32 18.73
N ASN A 62 -20.57 -10.51 18.17
CA ASN A 62 -21.64 -11.27 17.49
C ASN A 62 -22.68 -11.87 18.45
N GLN A 63 -22.37 -12.05 19.74
CA GLN A 63 -23.33 -12.55 20.73
C GLN A 63 -24.26 -11.45 21.27
N ASP A 64 -23.80 -10.20 21.37
CA ASP A 64 -24.62 -9.07 21.84
C ASP A 64 -25.46 -8.39 20.74
N LEU A 65 -25.28 -8.78 19.47
CA LEU A 65 -26.10 -8.31 18.34
C LEU A 65 -27.40 -9.11 18.14
N GLN A 66 -27.69 -10.12 18.97
CA GLN A 66 -29.01 -10.76 19.00
C GLN A 66 -29.98 -9.90 19.83
N THR A 67 -30.53 -8.90 19.16
CA THR A 67 -31.74 -8.13 19.48
C THR A 67 -32.54 -8.57 20.72
N PRO A 68 -32.59 -7.74 21.78
CA PRO A 68 -33.81 -7.55 22.54
C PRO A 68 -34.62 -6.45 21.86
N ALA A 69 -35.83 -6.80 21.41
CA ALA A 69 -36.81 -5.82 20.96
C ALA A 69 -37.02 -4.75 22.04
N VAL A 70 -37.04 -3.49 21.62
CA VAL A 70 -37.29 -2.30 22.45
C VAL A 70 -38.64 -2.43 23.18
N PRO A 71 -38.68 -2.07 24.46
CA PRO A 71 -39.75 -1.14 24.85
C PRO A 71 -39.21 -0.05 25.79
N GLY A 72 -39.14 1.17 25.26
CA GLY A 72 -39.27 2.45 25.99
C GLY A 72 -38.30 2.73 27.15
N GLY A 73 -37.54 3.82 27.04
CA GLY A 73 -36.87 4.41 28.20
C GLY A 73 -35.57 5.09 27.84
N GLU A 74 -35.72 6.36 27.45
CA GLU A 74 -34.90 7.53 27.81
C GLU A 74 -33.55 7.27 28.53
N ASP A 75 -32.51 7.93 28.03
CA ASP A 75 -31.10 7.99 28.49
C ASP A 75 -30.12 6.91 28.01
N GLN A 76 -29.68 7.03 26.74
CA GLN A 76 -28.32 6.65 26.35
C GLN A 76 -27.48 7.91 26.11
N PRO A 77 -26.26 8.02 26.66
CA PRO A 77 -25.36 9.10 26.31
C PRO A 77 -24.97 8.92 24.85
N ASN A 78 -25.28 9.93 24.01
CA ASN A 78 -24.85 9.99 22.62
C ASN A 78 -23.33 9.74 22.56
N LEU A 79 -22.92 8.54 22.15
CA LEU A 79 -21.60 8.38 21.55
C LEU A 79 -21.57 9.34 20.34
N PRO A 80 -20.47 10.07 20.12
CA PRO A 80 -20.29 10.77 18.86
C PRO A 80 -20.43 9.73 17.75
N GLU A 81 -21.49 9.84 16.94
CA GLU A 81 -21.57 9.15 15.67
C GLU A 81 -20.30 9.55 14.91
N LEU A 82 -19.38 8.59 14.69
CA LEU A 82 -18.42 8.76 13.61
C LEU A 82 -19.26 9.07 12.38
N PRO A 83 -19.02 10.18 11.66
CA PRO A 83 -19.82 10.53 10.49
C PRO A 83 -19.83 9.32 9.56
N GLY A 84 -21.00 8.69 9.51
CA GLY A 84 -21.21 7.43 8.86
C GLY A 84 -21.36 7.65 7.38
N ASP A 85 -20.23 7.73 6.68
CA ASP A 85 -20.15 7.65 5.22
C ASP A 85 -18.79 7.03 4.83
N ALA A 86 -18.57 5.75 5.15
CA ALA A 86 -17.43 5.00 4.58
C ALA A 86 -17.50 4.92 3.04
N GLU A 87 -18.66 5.29 2.47
CA GLU A 87 -18.98 5.44 1.04
C GLU A 87 -17.99 6.35 0.27
N GLY A 88 -17.19 7.16 0.95
CA GLY A 88 -16.18 8.02 0.34
C GLY A 88 -14.73 7.58 0.53
N LEU A 89 -14.44 6.48 1.24
CA LEU A 89 -13.07 6.08 1.56
C LEU A 89 -12.48 5.05 0.59
N ILE A 90 -13.34 4.32 -0.11
CA ILE A 90 -12.98 3.28 -1.07
C ILE A 90 -13.64 3.64 -2.40
N PRO A 91 -12.91 3.61 -3.53
CA PRO A 91 -13.50 3.83 -4.85
C PRO A 91 -14.58 2.80 -5.16
N GLN A 92 -15.60 3.22 -5.89
CA GLN A 92 -16.74 2.38 -6.28
C GLN A 92 -16.56 1.79 -7.69
N GLY A 93 -17.25 0.68 -7.95
CA GLY A 93 -17.18 -0.05 -9.22
C GLY A 93 -16.44 -1.38 -9.11
N GLY A 94 -15.86 -1.84 -10.22
CA GLY A 94 -15.18 -3.12 -10.32
C GLY A 94 -16.12 -4.35 -10.28
N LEU A 95 -15.52 -5.54 -10.28
CA LEU A 95 -16.21 -6.83 -10.12
C LEU A 95 -16.08 -7.40 -8.70
N GLY A 96 -15.14 -6.91 -7.90
CA GLY A 96 -14.96 -7.32 -6.51
C GLY A 96 -16.11 -6.88 -5.61
N ASP A 97 -16.38 -7.67 -4.57
CA ASP A 97 -17.23 -7.22 -3.46
C ASP A 97 -16.54 -6.11 -2.65
N GLU A 98 -17.26 -5.55 -1.67
CA GLU A 98 -16.74 -4.44 -0.87
C GLU A 98 -15.45 -4.80 -0.12
N THR A 99 -15.36 -6.01 0.41
CA THR A 99 -14.19 -6.50 1.15
C THR A 99 -12.98 -6.59 0.23
N LEU A 100 -13.12 -7.28 -0.92
CA LEU A 100 -12.04 -7.43 -1.88
C LEU A 100 -11.61 -6.08 -2.46
N ARG A 101 -12.56 -5.17 -2.65
CA ARG A 101 -12.29 -3.81 -3.13
C ARG A 101 -11.55 -2.98 -2.09
N ALA A 102 -11.89 -3.10 -0.81
CA ALA A 102 -11.16 -2.46 0.29
C ALA A 102 -9.71 -2.95 0.36
N ASP A 103 -9.51 -4.27 0.32
CA ASP A 103 -8.17 -4.88 0.34
C ASP A 103 -7.35 -4.46 -0.89
N THR A 104 -7.96 -4.45 -2.06
CA THR A 104 -7.32 -3.97 -3.29
C THR A 104 -6.96 -2.50 -3.20
N TRP A 105 -7.86 -1.68 -2.67
CA TRP A 105 -7.64 -0.25 -2.53
C TRP A 105 -6.42 0.04 -1.65
N PHE A 106 -6.25 -0.69 -0.54
CA PHE A 106 -5.05 -0.58 0.28
C PHE A 106 -3.77 -0.88 -0.52
N ASN A 107 -3.75 -1.94 -1.32
CA ASN A 107 -2.60 -2.30 -2.17
C ASN A 107 -2.33 -1.24 -3.25
N VAL A 108 -3.38 -0.71 -3.88
CA VAL A 108 -3.29 0.34 -4.90
C VAL A 108 -2.79 1.65 -4.32
N VAL A 109 -3.25 2.07 -3.14
CA VAL A 109 -2.75 3.27 -2.43
C VAL A 109 -1.27 3.14 -2.11
N MET A 110 -0.84 1.96 -1.63
CA MET A 110 0.58 1.71 -1.37
C MET A 110 1.42 1.80 -2.65
N ALA A 111 0.97 1.18 -3.75
CA ALA A 111 1.63 1.29 -5.05
C ALA A 111 1.66 2.75 -5.57
N ALA A 112 0.56 3.48 -5.39
CA ALA A 112 0.45 4.89 -5.74
C ALA A 112 1.47 5.74 -4.98
N ALA A 113 1.60 5.54 -3.66
CA ALA A 113 2.58 6.23 -2.84
C ALA A 113 4.02 5.99 -3.34
N PHE A 114 4.38 4.74 -3.67
CA PHE A 114 5.70 4.42 -4.22
C PHE A 114 5.94 5.02 -5.62
N SER A 115 4.88 5.26 -6.40
CA SER A 115 4.94 5.93 -7.71
C SER A 115 4.98 7.47 -7.64
N GLY A 116 4.97 8.05 -6.42
CA GLY A 116 5.01 9.49 -6.18
C GLY A 116 3.64 10.15 -5.92
N CYS A 117 2.57 9.36 -5.78
CA CYS A 117 1.23 9.82 -5.44
C CYS A 117 1.04 9.79 -3.92
N ALA A 118 1.54 10.81 -3.21
CA ALA A 118 1.58 10.81 -1.73
C ALA A 118 0.20 10.88 -1.06
N ALA A 119 -0.80 11.41 -1.77
CA ALA A 119 -2.17 11.45 -1.32
C ALA A 119 -3.11 11.15 -2.50
N THR A 120 -4.15 10.37 -2.20
CA THR A 120 -5.06 9.79 -3.18
C THR A 120 -6.50 10.18 -2.86
N ASP A 121 -7.29 10.48 -3.88
CA ASP A 121 -8.71 10.78 -3.73
C ASP A 121 -9.55 9.58 -4.21
N PRO A 122 -10.10 8.76 -3.29
CA PRO A 122 -10.96 7.62 -3.65
C PRO A 122 -12.22 8.02 -4.41
N THR A 123 -12.77 9.21 -4.16
CA THR A 123 -14.01 9.68 -4.82
C THR A 123 -13.79 10.05 -6.29
N LYS A 124 -12.55 10.34 -6.67
CA LYS A 124 -12.14 10.61 -8.05
C LYS A 124 -11.42 9.45 -8.72
N THR A 125 -11.23 8.35 -8.01
CA THR A 125 -10.57 7.14 -8.52
C THR A 125 -11.58 6.30 -9.31
N THR A 126 -11.21 5.86 -10.50
CA THR A 126 -12.06 5.03 -11.36
C THR A 126 -11.54 3.61 -11.48
N ILE A 127 -12.44 2.64 -11.61
CA ILE A 127 -12.13 1.22 -11.77
C ILE A 127 -12.75 0.73 -13.08
N ASP A 128 -11.90 0.38 -14.04
CA ASP A 128 -12.30 -0.15 -15.34
C ASP A 128 -12.00 -1.66 -15.43
N VAL A 129 -13.00 -2.47 -15.74
CA VAL A 129 -12.80 -3.91 -15.94
C VAL A 129 -12.19 -4.15 -17.32
N ILE A 130 -10.90 -4.47 -17.36
CA ILE A 130 -10.17 -4.70 -18.62
C ILE A 130 -10.21 -6.17 -19.08
N GLN A 131 -10.42 -7.11 -18.16
CA GLN A 131 -10.63 -8.52 -18.45
C GLN A 131 -11.70 -9.06 -17.49
N LYS A 132 -12.78 -9.66 -18.03
CA LYS A 132 -13.75 -10.41 -17.21
C LYS A 132 -13.15 -11.75 -16.75
N PRO A 133 -13.69 -12.35 -15.66
CA PRO A 133 -13.24 -13.65 -15.18
C PRO A 133 -13.18 -14.69 -16.32
N ASP A 134 -12.01 -15.28 -16.50
CA ASP A 134 -11.80 -16.36 -17.45
C ASP A 134 -12.23 -17.71 -16.87
N ALA A 135 -11.92 -18.80 -17.57
CA ALA A 135 -12.26 -20.16 -17.13
C ALA A 135 -11.56 -20.58 -15.83
N ALA A 136 -10.46 -19.92 -15.46
CA ALA A 136 -9.76 -20.11 -14.19
C ALA A 136 -10.25 -19.15 -13.10
N GLY A 137 -11.21 -18.27 -13.43
CA GLY A 137 -11.71 -17.24 -12.52
C GLY A 137 -10.75 -16.06 -12.36
N VAL A 138 -9.74 -15.93 -13.22
CA VAL A 138 -8.79 -14.81 -13.20
C VAL A 138 -9.41 -13.63 -13.95
N TRP A 139 -9.37 -12.45 -13.35
CA TRP A 139 -9.84 -11.22 -13.99
C TRP A 139 -8.88 -10.06 -13.73
N LYS A 140 -9.05 -8.98 -14.51
CA LYS A 140 -8.19 -7.81 -14.42
C LYS A 140 -8.99 -6.53 -14.46
N GLU A 141 -8.52 -5.58 -13.67
CA GLU A 141 -9.07 -4.23 -13.59
C GLU A 141 -7.96 -3.19 -13.75
N LYS A 142 -8.32 -2.03 -14.26
CA LYS A 142 -7.46 -0.85 -14.32
C LYS A 142 -8.01 0.17 -13.33
N TRP A 143 -7.21 0.48 -12.33
CA TRP A 143 -7.51 1.45 -11.29
C TRP A 143 -6.80 2.75 -11.62
N THR A 144 -7.56 3.79 -11.97
CA THR A 144 -7.02 5.13 -12.26
C THR A 144 -7.18 6.00 -11.02
N VAL A 145 -6.09 6.13 -10.27
CA VAL A 145 -6.01 6.82 -8.99
C VAL A 145 -5.79 8.31 -9.22
N ALA A 146 -6.65 9.13 -8.66
CA ALA A 146 -6.46 10.57 -8.63
C ALA A 146 -5.47 10.96 -7.52
N CYS A 147 -4.42 11.70 -7.88
CA CYS A 147 -3.40 12.18 -6.96
C CYS A 147 -3.64 13.63 -6.57
N ASP A 148 -3.32 13.99 -5.33
CA ASP A 148 -3.29 15.38 -4.91
C ASP A 148 -2.26 16.17 -5.74
N GLY A 149 -2.70 17.25 -6.38
CA GLY A 149 -1.93 17.99 -7.39
C GLY A 149 -2.48 17.92 -8.81
N GLY A 150 -3.62 17.23 -9.01
CA GLY A 150 -4.37 17.23 -10.27
C GLY A 150 -3.85 16.24 -11.32
N GLY A 151 -2.88 15.40 -10.96
CA GLY A 151 -2.44 14.26 -11.77
C GLY A 151 -3.24 12.99 -11.46
N SER A 152 -3.05 11.97 -12.30
CA SER A 152 -3.54 10.62 -12.03
C SER A 152 -2.48 9.58 -12.36
N LYS A 153 -2.58 8.43 -11.71
CA LYS A 153 -1.75 7.25 -11.93
C LYS A 153 -2.64 6.06 -12.19
N SER A 154 -2.28 5.21 -13.14
CA SER A 154 -3.06 4.01 -13.45
C SER A 154 -2.30 2.77 -12.99
N PHE A 155 -3.05 1.83 -12.43
CA PHE A 155 -2.55 0.54 -11.97
C PHE A 155 -3.39 -0.57 -12.59
N GLU A 156 -2.75 -1.58 -13.14
CA GLU A 156 -3.40 -2.83 -13.50
C GLU A 156 -3.39 -3.74 -12.28
N VAL A 157 -4.58 -4.21 -11.90
CA VAL A 157 -4.79 -5.15 -10.82
C VAL A 157 -5.21 -6.48 -11.42
N THR A 158 -4.45 -7.52 -11.13
CA THR A 158 -4.79 -8.90 -11.49
C THR A 158 -5.28 -9.64 -10.25
N PHE A 159 -6.44 -10.27 -10.39
CA PHE A 159 -7.07 -11.05 -9.35
C PHE A 159 -7.04 -12.52 -9.71
N THR A 160 -6.47 -13.34 -8.82
CA THR A 160 -6.31 -14.78 -9.04
C THR A 160 -6.94 -15.55 -7.89
N PRO A 161 -7.91 -16.45 -8.14
CA PRO A 161 -8.43 -17.32 -7.09
C PRO A 161 -7.31 -18.17 -6.45
N SER A 162 -7.19 -18.12 -5.14
CA SER A 162 -6.12 -18.81 -4.42
C SER A 162 -6.53 -20.24 -4.04
N ALA A 163 -5.60 -21.19 -4.14
CA ALA A 163 -5.82 -22.59 -3.72
C ALA A 163 -6.04 -22.73 -2.20
N GLN A 164 -5.64 -21.72 -1.42
CA GLN A 164 -5.82 -21.66 0.04
C GLN A 164 -7.15 -21.02 0.45
N GLY A 165 -7.98 -20.62 -0.52
CA GLY A 165 -9.16 -19.79 -0.32
C GLY A 165 -8.85 -18.29 -0.47
N GLY A 166 -9.87 -17.52 -0.84
CA GLY A 166 -9.72 -16.09 -1.11
C GLY A 166 -9.18 -15.78 -2.51
N THR A 167 -8.67 -14.55 -2.68
CA THR A 167 -8.20 -14.00 -3.95
C THR A 167 -6.84 -13.36 -3.76
N ASP A 168 -5.85 -13.79 -4.54
CA ASP A 168 -4.55 -13.14 -4.61
C ASP A 168 -4.64 -11.87 -5.46
N ILE A 169 -4.06 -10.77 -4.99
CA ILE A 169 -4.10 -9.45 -5.62
C ILE A 169 -2.68 -9.07 -6.05
N GLU A 170 -2.49 -8.85 -7.35
CA GLU A 170 -1.24 -8.33 -7.91
C GLU A 170 -1.47 -6.94 -8.50
N VAL A 171 -0.69 -5.94 -8.08
CA VAL A 171 -0.80 -4.55 -8.54
C VAL A 171 0.46 -4.14 -9.30
N THR A 172 0.29 -3.66 -10.53
CA THR A 172 1.38 -3.17 -11.38
C THR A 172 1.03 -1.78 -11.92
N GLU A 173 1.96 -0.82 -11.89
CA GLU A 173 1.75 0.48 -12.54
C GLU A 173 1.61 0.29 -14.06
N SER A 174 0.53 0.85 -14.63
CA SER A 174 0.31 0.85 -16.08
C SER A 174 1.36 1.73 -16.77
N LYS A 175 1.89 1.28 -17.91
CA LYS A 175 2.83 2.06 -18.74
C LYS A 175 2.15 3.10 -19.61
#